data_AF-A0A973EH11-F1
#
_entry.id   AF-A0A973EH11-F1
#
_cell.length_a   1.000
_cell.length_b   1.000
_cell.length_c   1.000
_cell.angle_alpha   90.00
_cell.angle_beta   90.00
_cell.angle_gamma   90.00
#
_symmetry.space_group_name_H-M   'P 1'
#
loop_
_entity.id
_entity.type
_entity.pdbx_description
1 polymer ?
#
loop_
_entity_poly.entity_id
_entity_poly.type
_entity_poly.pdbx_seq_one_letter_code
_entity_poly.pdbx_strand_id
1 'polypeptide(L)'
;AVELNALVDQRTRWAESEKKALASARKERAELMARGKQLEAELKERAARIEAQNTDLRTMAEARKTTERQLREQARLFAAQSSRYAHLQSQHQRVIDSRSWRLTRPLRVARRLPEQMRRFQVWNPLRWPVLFSQLVRSVKTVGWRGVAYRLQRSQPPQAGPSTTVPVTETPVLKAPDLPAALPCSPSPRVSIIIPAYNELAYTAACLKSIANSPCDTAFEVIVVDDESSDETAATLSELEGLRFLRNEQNQGFIRSCNRGAAEARGDYVLFLNNDTQVQPGWLDTLLATFEQYPEAGLVGARLVYPDGTLQECGGMVFSDGSGWNYGRGDHPDRPEYQAVREVDYCSGACIALPSVLWQELGGFDEHYAPAYYEDTDLAFKVRAAGRKVYVQPATTVVHFEGISSGTDLTSGTKRYQVINREKFEQRWAEALKQQPAPIVNPDDLAEVRRARDHRLAGRILIIDAYTPEPDQDSGSVRLVNLMRCLVELGHGVCFLADNRAWAGRYTQDLQALGVECWYAPWAENTEAFFAEAGSSFDQVIISRHYIACNYTKLLEQYAPQADFIFDTVDLHYLREERLAELEQSTALRQVAKQTRRSELAMIRAADATLVVS
;
A
#
# COMPACT_ATOMS: atom_id res chain seq x y z
N ALA A 1 44.67 91.69 28.75
CA ALA A 1 44.17 91.22 27.44
C ALA A 1 44.75 89.85 27.07
N VAL A 2 46.09 89.68 27.08
CA VAL A 2 46.75 88.41 26.70
C VAL A 2 46.43 87.23 27.65
N GLU A 3 46.43 87.44 28.97
CA GLU A 3 46.07 86.38 29.94
C GLU A 3 44.59 85.95 29.86
N LEU A 4 43.69 86.88 29.54
CA LEU A 4 42.26 86.59 29.43
C LEU A 4 41.97 85.72 28.20
N ASN A 5 42.64 85.98 27.07
CA ASN A 5 42.51 85.17 25.86
C ASN A 5 43.08 83.75 26.06
N ALA A 6 44.22 83.62 26.74
CA ALA A 6 44.79 82.30 27.05
C ALA A 6 43.86 81.45 27.94
N LEU A 7 43.19 82.07 28.93
CA LEU A 7 42.23 81.41 29.79
C LEU A 7 40.96 80.98 29.04
N VAL A 8 40.47 81.81 28.11
CA VAL A 8 39.32 81.51 27.25
C VAL A 8 39.64 80.35 26.32
N ASP A 9 40.80 80.33 25.67
CA ASP A 9 41.23 79.22 24.81
C ASP A 9 41.38 77.91 25.59
N GLN A 10 41.96 77.95 26.79
CA GLN A 10 42.09 76.77 27.65
C GLN A 10 40.72 76.22 28.06
N ARG A 11 39.78 77.09 28.46
CA ARG A 11 38.41 76.69 28.81
C ARG A 11 37.63 76.16 27.61
N THR A 12 37.88 76.69 26.42
CA THR A 12 37.21 76.26 25.19
C THR A 12 37.69 74.87 24.78
N ARG A 13 39.00 74.61 24.80
CA ARG A 13 39.55 73.26 24.57
C ARG A 13 39.08 72.25 25.61
N TRP A 14 38.99 72.65 26.88
CA TRP A 14 38.44 71.80 27.93
C TRP A 14 36.97 71.46 27.65
N ALA A 15 36.13 72.45 27.31
CA ALA A 15 34.72 72.24 26.98
C ALA A 15 34.53 71.37 25.73
N GLU A 16 35.37 71.51 24.71
CA GLU A 16 35.35 70.64 23.52
C GLU A 16 35.76 69.20 23.85
N SER A 17 36.76 69.00 24.73
CA SER A 17 37.17 67.67 25.18
C SER A 17 36.08 66.97 25.99
N GLU A 18 35.42 67.70 26.89
CA GLU A 18 34.26 67.25 27.66
C GLU A 18 33.10 66.87 26.73
N LYS A 19 32.78 67.73 25.76
CA LYS A 19 31.71 67.48 24.78
C LYS A 19 31.98 66.21 23.95
N LYS A 20 33.24 65.97 23.57
CA LYS A 20 33.65 64.78 22.82
C LYS A 20 33.58 63.52 23.68
N ALA A 21 34.01 63.59 24.95
CA ALA A 21 33.89 62.49 25.90
C ALA A 21 32.41 62.14 26.17
N LEU A 22 31.56 63.15 26.34
CA LEU A 22 30.13 62.98 26.58
C LEU A 22 29.40 62.40 25.35
N ALA A 23 29.81 62.77 24.14
CA ALA A 23 29.30 62.17 22.91
C ALA A 23 29.70 60.69 22.77
N SER A 24 30.94 60.34 23.12
CA SER A 24 31.42 58.95 23.14
C SER A 24 30.64 58.11 24.14
N ALA A 25 30.48 58.60 25.38
CA ALA A 25 29.73 57.91 26.42
C ALA A 25 28.25 57.72 26.08
N ARG A 26 27.63 58.70 25.39
CA ARG A 26 26.25 58.57 24.89
C ARG A 26 26.12 57.49 23.81
N LYS A 27 27.10 57.39 22.91
CA LYS A 27 27.12 56.36 21.87
C LYS A 27 27.26 54.96 22.48
N GLU A 28 28.20 54.80 23.41
CA GLU A 28 28.42 53.52 24.11
C GLU A 28 27.18 53.10 24.93
N ARG A 29 26.53 54.05 25.62
CA ARG A 29 25.27 53.79 26.32
C ARG A 29 24.14 53.37 25.38
N ALA A 30 24.05 53.96 24.19
CA ALA A 30 23.05 53.60 23.20
C ALA A 30 23.27 52.18 22.65
N GLU A 31 24.53 51.81 22.38
CA GLU A 31 24.91 50.47 21.93
C GLU A 31 24.62 49.41 23.01
N LEU A 32 24.95 49.69 24.27
CA LEU A 32 24.62 48.80 25.41
C LEU A 32 23.11 48.63 25.59
N MET A 33 22.33 49.70 25.45
CA MET A 33 20.86 49.62 25.53
C MET A 33 20.26 48.81 24.38
N ALA A 34 20.79 48.94 23.16
CA ALA A 34 20.35 48.14 22.02
C ALA A 34 20.66 46.64 22.23
N ARG A 35 21.86 46.33 22.73
CA ARG A 35 22.28 44.96 23.05
C ARG A 35 21.45 44.35 24.18
N GLY A 36 21.10 45.15 25.19
CA GLY A 36 20.20 44.75 26.27
C GLY A 36 18.81 44.36 25.76
N LYS A 37 18.21 45.19 24.88
CA LYS A 37 16.91 44.88 24.26
C LYS A 37 16.94 43.61 23.40
N GLN A 38 18.03 43.40 22.67
CA GLN A 38 18.19 42.18 21.85
C GLN A 38 18.27 40.92 22.73
N LEU A 39 19.05 40.96 23.80
CA LEU A 39 19.16 39.85 24.76
C LEU A 39 17.83 39.57 25.48
N GLU A 40 17.07 40.60 25.84
CA GLU A 40 15.72 40.43 26.42
C GLU A 40 14.75 39.75 25.44
N ALA A 41 14.79 40.11 24.15
CA ALA A 41 13.98 39.47 23.13
C ALA A 41 14.36 37.98 22.94
N GLU A 42 15.66 37.66 22.87
CA GLU A 42 16.15 36.28 22.77
C GLU A 42 15.79 35.44 24.01
N LEU A 43 15.88 36.01 25.21
CA LEU A 43 15.46 35.34 26.45
C LEU A 43 13.96 35.05 26.45
N LYS A 44 13.14 36.00 25.99
CA LYS A 44 11.68 35.82 25.90
C LYS A 44 11.31 34.73 24.89
N GLU A 45 11.98 34.67 23.75
CA GLU A 45 11.78 33.61 22.75
C GLU A 45 12.20 32.24 23.29
N ARG A 46 13.37 32.15 23.94
CA ARG A 46 13.83 30.89 24.57
C ARG A 46 12.90 30.42 25.69
N ALA A 47 12.39 31.34 26.51
CA ALA A 47 11.42 31.01 27.54
C ALA A 47 10.13 30.43 26.95
N ALA A 48 9.59 31.04 25.89
CA ALA A 48 8.41 30.55 25.19
C ALA A 48 8.63 29.15 24.57
N ARG A 49 9.81 28.89 23.99
CA ARG A 49 10.16 27.56 23.47
C ARG A 49 10.24 26.49 24.57
N ILE A 50 10.83 26.82 25.71
CA ILE A 50 10.90 25.91 26.86
C ILE A 50 9.50 25.63 27.41
N GLU A 51 8.63 26.64 27.46
CA GLU A 51 7.24 26.47 27.90
C GLU A 51 6.48 25.54 26.95
N ALA A 52 6.57 25.77 25.63
CA ALA A 52 5.97 24.89 24.62
C ALA A 52 6.44 23.43 24.75
N GLN A 53 7.76 23.21 24.88
CA GLN A 53 8.34 21.87 25.09
C GLN A 53 7.85 21.21 26.38
N ASN A 54 7.69 21.97 27.47
CA ASN A 54 7.16 21.45 28.72
C ASN A 54 5.68 21.06 28.61
N THR A 55 4.88 21.79 27.82
CA THR A 55 3.49 21.40 27.54
C THR A 55 3.42 20.09 26.77
N ASP A 56 4.25 19.92 25.73
CA ASP A 56 4.34 18.68 24.96
C ASP A 56 4.81 17.49 25.80
N LEU A 57 5.78 17.70 26.69
CA LEU A 57 6.21 16.63 27.60
C LEU A 57 5.11 16.21 28.57
N ARG A 58 4.24 17.15 28.99
CA ARG A 58 3.09 16.86 29.85
C ARG A 58 2.01 16.07 29.11
N THR A 59 1.66 16.47 27.88
CA THR A 59 0.68 15.74 27.05
C THR A 59 1.17 14.33 26.72
N MET A 60 2.46 14.17 26.38
CA MET A 60 3.09 12.86 26.19
C MET A 60 3.07 11.99 27.45
N ALA A 61 3.30 12.58 28.63
CA ALA A 61 3.25 11.85 29.89
C ALA A 61 1.82 11.38 30.24
N GLU A 62 0.79 12.17 29.92
CA GLU A 62 -0.61 11.79 30.09
C GLU A 62 -1.05 10.71 29.09
N ALA A 63 -0.64 10.83 27.82
CA ALA A 63 -0.86 9.79 26.82
C ALA A 63 -0.23 8.46 27.27
N ARG A 64 1.03 8.49 27.74
CA ARG A 64 1.73 7.30 28.26
C ARG A 64 1.00 6.66 29.45
N LYS A 65 0.50 7.45 30.41
CA LYS A 65 -0.30 6.92 31.54
C LYS A 65 -1.59 6.24 31.05
N THR A 66 -2.22 6.77 30.01
CA THR A 66 -3.43 6.22 29.41
C THR A 66 -3.13 4.89 28.69
N THR A 67 -2.05 4.82 27.93
CA THR A 67 -1.56 3.59 27.30
C THR A 67 -1.17 2.53 28.34
N GLU A 68 -0.48 2.90 29.41
CA GLU A 68 -0.14 1.98 30.51
C GLU A 68 -1.40 1.43 31.21
N ARG A 69 -2.47 2.22 31.31
CA ARG A 69 -3.76 1.76 31.84
C ARG A 69 -4.44 0.77 30.90
N GLN A 70 -4.47 1.04 29.60
CA GLN A 70 -4.99 0.12 28.58
C GLN A 70 -4.21 -1.21 28.55
N LEU A 71 -2.87 -1.14 28.64
CA LEU A 71 -2.02 -2.34 28.66
C LEU A 71 -2.27 -3.21 29.90
N ARG A 72 -2.49 -2.59 31.07
CA ARG A 72 -2.87 -3.30 32.30
C ARG A 72 -4.25 -3.96 32.19
N GLU A 73 -5.19 -3.32 31.50
CA GLU A 73 -6.52 -3.87 31.26
C GLU A 73 -6.47 -5.05 30.28
N GLN A 74 -5.71 -4.93 29.19
CA GLN A 74 -5.44 -6.04 28.27
C GLN A 74 -4.73 -7.22 28.97
N ALA A 75 -3.74 -6.95 29.83
CA ALA A 75 -3.07 -7.99 30.61
C ALA A 75 -4.04 -8.73 31.57
N ARG A 76 -5.02 -8.02 32.15
CA ARG A 76 -6.09 -8.64 32.96
C ARG A 76 -7.01 -9.51 32.12
N LEU A 77 -7.42 -9.04 30.94
CA LEU A 77 -8.25 -9.83 30.01
C LEU A 77 -7.51 -11.08 29.52
N PHE A 78 -6.23 -10.95 29.21
CA PHE A 78 -5.37 -12.07 28.81
C PHE A 78 -5.17 -13.09 29.93
N ALA A 79 -5.00 -12.64 31.17
CA ALA A 79 -4.95 -13.52 32.35
C ALA A 79 -6.28 -14.29 32.54
N ALA A 80 -7.42 -13.60 32.38
CA ALA A 80 -8.75 -14.23 32.45
C ALA A 80 -8.98 -15.26 31.32
N GLN A 81 -8.53 -14.96 30.10
CA GLN A 81 -8.55 -15.91 28.98
C GLN A 81 -7.61 -17.10 29.22
N SER A 82 -6.42 -16.86 29.77
CA SER A 82 -5.47 -17.93 30.12
C SER A 82 -6.04 -18.86 31.19
N SER A 83 -6.77 -18.33 32.18
CA SER A 83 -7.48 -19.17 33.16
C SER A 83 -8.64 -19.96 32.52
N ARG A 84 -9.40 -19.38 31.58
CA ARG A 84 -10.40 -20.13 30.79
C ARG A 84 -9.76 -21.22 29.96
N TYR A 85 -8.62 -20.94 29.32
CA TYR A 85 -7.88 -21.90 28.53
C TYR A 85 -7.35 -23.05 29.39
N ALA A 86 -6.78 -22.76 30.56
CA ALA A 86 -6.36 -23.79 31.52
C ALA A 86 -7.54 -24.64 32.03
N HIS A 87 -8.73 -24.03 32.21
CA HIS A 87 -9.95 -24.75 32.57
C HIS A 87 -10.42 -25.69 31.43
N LEU A 88 -10.45 -25.19 30.20
CA LEU A 88 -10.73 -25.98 28.99
C LEU A 88 -9.73 -27.11 28.81
N GLN A 89 -8.44 -26.86 29.07
CA GLN A 89 -7.39 -27.87 29.03
C GLN A 89 -7.59 -28.93 30.12
N SER A 90 -8.03 -28.54 31.33
CA SER A 90 -8.41 -29.50 32.38
C SER A 90 -9.62 -30.36 31.98
N GLN A 91 -10.64 -29.77 31.35
CA GLN A 91 -11.78 -30.51 30.83
C GLN A 91 -11.38 -31.46 29.70
N HIS A 92 -10.55 -30.98 28.77
CA HIS A 92 -9.97 -31.78 27.69
C HIS A 92 -9.14 -32.94 28.25
N GLN A 93 -8.34 -32.70 29.28
CA GLN A 93 -7.55 -33.73 29.94
C GLN A 93 -8.42 -34.78 30.64
N ARG A 94 -9.55 -34.39 31.25
CA ARG A 94 -10.55 -35.34 31.79
C ARG A 94 -11.18 -36.21 30.71
N VAL A 95 -11.45 -35.64 29.53
CA VAL A 95 -11.90 -36.41 28.37
C VAL A 95 -10.80 -37.36 27.89
N ILE A 96 -9.54 -36.91 27.84
CA ILE A 96 -8.39 -37.73 27.43
C ILE A 96 -8.10 -38.87 28.42
N ASP A 97 -8.30 -38.64 29.72
CA ASP A 97 -8.07 -39.62 30.78
C ASP A 97 -9.26 -40.56 31.02
N SER A 98 -10.39 -40.32 30.34
CA SER A 98 -11.53 -41.23 30.36
C SER A 98 -11.15 -42.61 29.80
N ARG A 99 -11.73 -43.67 30.38
CA ARG A 99 -11.44 -45.06 29.98
C ARG A 99 -11.76 -45.32 28.50
N SER A 100 -12.80 -44.69 27.97
CA SER A 100 -13.18 -44.77 26.55
C SER A 100 -12.17 -44.11 25.61
N TRP A 101 -11.57 -42.98 26.02
CA TRP A 101 -10.51 -42.32 25.25
C TRP A 101 -9.20 -43.11 25.29
N ARG A 102 -8.80 -43.60 26.46
CA ARG A 102 -7.58 -44.43 26.61
C ARG A 102 -7.63 -45.73 25.80
N LEU A 103 -8.81 -46.37 25.71
CA LEU A 103 -9.01 -47.59 24.90
C LEU A 103 -8.98 -47.34 23.38
N THR A 104 -9.40 -46.17 22.92
CA THR A 104 -9.48 -45.85 21.47
C THR A 104 -8.33 -45.00 20.93
N ARG A 105 -7.46 -44.47 21.82
CA ARG A 105 -6.29 -43.63 21.51
C ARG A 105 -5.26 -44.31 20.58
N PRO A 106 -4.88 -45.59 20.75
CA PRO A 106 -3.88 -46.22 19.89
C PRO A 106 -4.37 -46.35 18.44
N LEU A 107 -5.64 -46.71 18.24
CA LEU A 107 -6.25 -46.89 16.93
C LEU A 107 -6.42 -45.56 16.17
N ARG A 108 -6.71 -44.46 16.88
CA ARG A 108 -6.88 -43.13 16.26
C ARG A 108 -5.56 -42.43 15.98
N VAL A 109 -4.53 -42.65 16.80
CA VAL A 109 -3.18 -42.13 16.59
C VAL A 109 -2.46 -42.91 15.48
N ALA A 110 -2.60 -44.24 15.45
CA ALA A 110 -2.05 -45.09 14.38
C ALA A 110 -2.66 -44.79 12.99
N ARG A 111 -3.89 -44.26 12.93
CA ARG A 111 -4.54 -43.87 11.68
C ARG A 111 -4.09 -42.51 11.13
N ARG A 112 -3.43 -41.65 11.93
CA ARG A 112 -2.96 -40.30 11.52
C ARG A 112 -1.44 -40.18 11.34
N LEU A 113 -0.67 -41.15 11.83
CA LEU A 113 0.78 -41.21 11.69
C LEU A 113 1.29 -41.45 10.25
N PRO A 114 0.62 -42.24 9.38
CA PRO A 114 1.11 -42.50 8.03
C PRO A 114 1.10 -41.25 7.11
N GLU A 115 0.15 -40.32 7.33
CA GLU A 115 -0.02 -39.12 6.50
C GLU A 115 0.92 -37.96 6.90
N GLN A 116 1.20 -37.79 8.20
CA GLN A 116 2.12 -36.75 8.67
C GLN A 116 3.60 -37.15 8.57
N MET A 117 3.94 -38.44 8.71
CA MET A 117 5.33 -38.90 8.64
C MET A 117 5.89 -38.98 7.22
N ARG A 118 5.03 -39.16 6.20
CA ARG A 118 5.41 -39.02 4.79
C ARG A 118 5.76 -37.57 4.40
N ARG A 119 5.18 -36.58 5.10
CA ARG A 119 5.29 -35.14 4.79
C ARG A 119 6.63 -34.49 5.16
N PHE A 120 7.42 -35.10 6.04
CA PHE A 120 8.66 -34.46 6.56
C PHE A 120 9.94 -35.31 6.44
N GLN A 121 9.91 -36.51 5.83
CA GLN A 121 11.08 -37.39 5.64
C GLN A 121 12.00 -37.54 6.90
N VAL A 122 11.45 -37.49 8.12
CA VAL A 122 12.24 -37.47 9.37
C VAL A 122 12.66 -38.86 9.83
N TRP A 123 12.28 -39.92 9.10
CA TRP A 123 12.62 -41.30 9.44
C TRP A 123 14.01 -41.73 8.90
N ASN A 124 14.97 -40.80 8.87
CA ASN A 124 16.36 -41.13 8.60
C ASN A 124 17.24 -40.79 9.81
N PRO A 125 17.53 -41.77 10.70
CA PRO A 125 18.40 -41.60 11.87
C PRO A 125 19.78 -41.02 11.54
N LEU A 126 20.21 -41.11 10.28
CA LEU A 126 21.47 -40.54 9.79
C LEU A 126 21.49 -39.00 9.72
N ARG A 127 20.33 -38.31 9.81
CA ARG A 127 20.25 -36.83 9.76
C ARG A 127 20.22 -36.13 11.12
N TRP A 128 20.00 -36.87 12.21
CA TRP A 128 19.95 -36.29 13.57
C TRP A 128 21.26 -35.63 14.02
N PRO A 129 22.45 -36.15 13.67
CA PRO A 129 23.72 -35.47 14.00
C PRO A 129 23.87 -34.11 13.30
N VAL A 130 23.29 -33.94 12.10
CA VAL A 130 23.38 -32.71 11.31
C VAL A 130 22.49 -31.61 11.91
N LEU A 131 21.26 -31.93 12.31
CA LEU A 131 20.35 -30.99 12.96
C LEU A 131 20.89 -30.53 14.33
N PHE A 132 21.48 -31.45 15.09
CA PHE A 132 22.09 -31.13 16.38
C PHE A 132 23.36 -30.27 16.21
N SER A 133 24.18 -30.55 15.18
CA SER A 133 25.36 -29.72 14.88
C SER A 133 24.99 -28.32 14.39
N GLN A 134 23.90 -28.14 13.64
CA GLN A 134 23.41 -26.83 13.20
C GLN A 134 22.94 -25.94 14.37
N LEU A 135 22.32 -26.54 15.40
CA LEU A 135 21.92 -25.84 16.62
C LEU A 135 23.14 -25.39 17.44
N VAL A 136 24.10 -26.29 17.67
CA VAL A 136 25.35 -25.99 18.38
C VAL A 136 26.19 -24.95 17.63
N ARG A 137 26.16 -24.99 16.29
CA ARG A 137 26.90 -24.07 15.42
C ARG A 137 26.29 -22.68 15.42
N SER A 138 24.95 -22.56 15.43
CA SER A 138 24.24 -21.27 15.48
C SER A 138 24.44 -20.54 16.81
N VAL A 139 24.53 -21.28 17.92
CA VAL A 139 24.83 -20.73 19.26
C VAL A 139 26.28 -20.23 19.35
N LYS A 140 27.22 -20.89 18.66
CA LYS A 140 28.64 -20.53 18.67
C LYS A 140 29.00 -19.36 17.74
N THR A 141 28.24 -19.12 16.67
CA THR A 141 28.54 -18.04 15.70
C THR A 141 27.87 -16.71 16.01
N VAL A 142 26.70 -16.70 16.65
CA VAL A 142 25.91 -15.46 16.83
C VAL A 142 25.60 -15.20 18.32
N GLY A 143 26.15 -16.02 19.21
CA GLY A 143 25.89 -16.00 20.64
C GLY A 143 24.45 -16.37 21.01
N TRP A 144 24.20 -16.63 22.29
CA TRP A 144 22.86 -16.91 22.81
C TRP A 144 21.87 -15.77 22.55
N ARG A 145 22.35 -14.52 22.48
CA ARG A 145 21.53 -13.35 22.12
C ARG A 145 21.13 -13.33 20.64
N GLY A 146 21.99 -13.74 19.71
CA GLY A 146 21.65 -13.81 18.28
C GLY A 146 20.84 -15.05 17.89
N VAL A 147 20.96 -16.13 18.67
CA VAL A 147 20.03 -17.26 18.61
C VAL A 147 18.68 -16.88 19.22
N ALA A 148 18.66 -16.16 20.35
CA ALA A 148 17.43 -15.63 20.93
C ALA A 148 16.76 -14.59 20.03
N TYR A 149 17.51 -13.76 19.30
CA TYR A 149 17.00 -12.83 18.28
C TYR A 149 16.38 -13.57 17.08
N ARG A 150 17.07 -14.60 16.56
CA ARG A 150 16.52 -15.49 15.52
C ARG A 150 15.30 -16.27 16.00
N LEU A 151 15.30 -16.76 17.24
CA LEU A 151 14.18 -17.47 17.85
C LEU A 151 13.00 -16.55 18.19
N GLN A 152 13.25 -15.30 18.58
CA GLN A 152 12.20 -14.27 18.74
C GLN A 152 11.54 -13.92 17.41
N ARG A 153 12.30 -13.96 16.30
CA ARG A 153 11.75 -13.86 14.92
C ARG A 153 11.30 -15.19 14.32
N SER A 154 11.49 -16.32 15.01
CA SER A 154 10.94 -17.65 14.64
C SER A 154 9.51 -17.84 15.15
N GLN A 155 8.78 -16.75 15.36
CA GLN A 155 7.33 -16.82 15.50
C GLN A 155 6.73 -17.32 14.17
N PRO A 156 5.58 -17.99 14.19
CA PRO A 156 4.86 -18.29 12.95
C PRO A 156 4.75 -17.00 12.13
N PRO A 157 4.90 -17.06 10.80
CA PRO A 157 4.91 -15.87 9.96
C PRO A 157 3.68 -15.04 10.31
N GLN A 158 3.91 -13.78 10.68
CA GLN A 158 2.83 -12.87 11.01
C GLN A 158 1.96 -12.74 9.76
N ALA A 159 0.69 -13.12 9.88
CA ALA A 159 -0.25 -13.01 8.78
C ALA A 159 -0.53 -11.53 8.50
N GLY A 160 -0.76 -11.20 7.22
CA GLY A 160 -1.25 -9.88 6.85
C GLY A 160 -2.59 -9.57 7.52
N PRO A 161 -2.91 -8.28 7.76
CA PRO A 161 -4.25 -7.90 8.19
C PRO A 161 -5.25 -8.30 7.10
N SER A 162 -6.45 -8.72 7.50
CA SER A 162 -7.54 -8.81 6.54
C SER A 162 -8.13 -7.42 6.34
N THR A 163 -8.18 -6.93 5.09
CA THR A 163 -8.67 -5.59 4.78
C THR A 163 -10.20 -5.54 4.65
N THR A 164 -10.86 -6.70 4.57
CA THR A 164 -12.31 -6.81 4.45
C THR A 164 -12.93 -7.42 5.69
N VAL A 165 -13.82 -6.67 6.35
CA VAL A 165 -14.79 -7.25 7.28
C VAL A 165 -15.89 -7.89 6.43
N PRO A 166 -16.12 -9.21 6.50
CA PRO A 166 -17.23 -9.83 5.80
C PRO A 166 -18.53 -9.23 6.33
N VAL A 167 -19.32 -8.60 5.47
CA VAL A 167 -20.67 -8.22 5.85
C VAL A 167 -21.53 -9.48 5.73
N THR A 168 -21.93 -10.03 6.87
CA THR A 168 -22.66 -11.31 6.96
C THR A 168 -24.03 -11.29 6.29
N GLU A 169 -24.56 -10.11 5.96
CA GLU A 169 -25.79 -9.90 5.21
C GLU A 169 -25.62 -8.66 4.31
N THR A 170 -25.75 -8.79 2.99
CA THR A 170 -25.82 -7.63 2.09
C THR A 170 -26.99 -6.75 2.53
N PRO A 171 -26.76 -5.57 3.11
CA PRO A 171 -27.87 -4.78 3.59
C PRO A 171 -28.55 -4.19 2.36
N VAL A 172 -29.74 -4.68 2.04
CA VAL A 172 -30.66 -3.93 1.17
C VAL A 172 -30.96 -2.63 1.92
N LEU A 173 -30.45 -1.52 1.40
CA LEU A 173 -30.66 -0.21 2.00
C LEU A 173 -32.12 0.20 1.74
N LYS A 174 -32.95 0.10 2.79
CA LYS A 174 -34.41 0.33 2.67
C LYS A 174 -34.83 1.76 3.00
N ALA A 175 -34.04 2.49 3.78
CA ALA A 175 -34.36 3.86 4.19
C ALA A 175 -33.17 4.77 3.91
N PRO A 176 -33.41 5.98 3.38
CA PRO A 176 -32.34 6.94 3.18
C PRO A 176 -31.83 7.45 4.54
N ASP A 177 -30.52 7.41 4.71
CA ASP A 177 -29.83 7.83 5.92
C ASP A 177 -28.72 8.80 5.50
N LEU A 178 -29.06 10.09 5.49
CA LEU A 178 -28.18 11.16 5.03
C LEU A 178 -27.27 11.67 6.16
N PRO A 179 -26.07 12.19 5.82
CA PRO A 179 -25.27 12.94 6.78
C PRO A 179 -25.96 14.26 7.13
N ALA A 180 -25.62 14.84 8.28
CA ALA A 180 -26.16 16.14 8.69
C ALA A 180 -25.69 17.28 7.75
N ALA A 181 -24.45 17.20 7.29
CA ALA A 181 -23.85 18.06 6.28
C ALA A 181 -22.71 17.32 5.59
N LEU A 182 -22.36 17.73 4.37
CA LEU A 182 -21.17 17.26 3.68
C LEU A 182 -19.98 18.19 3.91
N PRO A 183 -18.75 17.65 4.03
CA PRO A 183 -17.55 18.47 3.94
C PRO A 183 -17.54 19.19 2.59
N CYS A 184 -17.34 20.50 2.62
CA CYS A 184 -17.24 21.31 1.42
C CYS A 184 -16.13 22.35 1.57
N SER A 185 -15.36 22.55 0.49
CA SER A 185 -14.31 23.57 0.42
C SER A 185 -14.64 24.62 -0.64
N PRO A 186 -14.45 25.92 -0.35
CA PRO A 186 -14.54 26.97 -1.37
C PRO A 186 -13.39 26.90 -2.39
N SER A 187 -12.27 26.25 -2.02
CA SER A 187 -11.11 25.99 -2.88
C SER A 187 -10.79 24.50 -2.84
N PRO A 188 -11.60 23.65 -3.50
CA PRO A 188 -11.41 22.21 -3.49
C PRO A 188 -10.19 21.83 -4.36
N ARG A 189 -9.41 20.85 -3.93
CA ARG A 189 -8.41 20.17 -4.77
C ARG A 189 -9.08 19.11 -5.66
N VAL A 190 -10.19 18.53 -5.20
CA VAL A 190 -10.96 17.52 -5.94
C VAL A 190 -12.43 17.90 -6.03
N SER A 191 -13.02 17.75 -7.21
CA SER A 191 -14.47 17.74 -7.39
C SER A 191 -14.96 16.31 -7.58
N ILE A 192 -15.70 15.80 -6.59
CA ILE A 192 -16.35 14.49 -6.63
C ILE A 192 -17.69 14.64 -7.36
N ILE A 193 -17.87 13.90 -8.45
CA ILE A 193 -19.04 13.95 -9.32
C ILE A 193 -19.80 12.64 -9.17
N ILE A 194 -21.05 12.74 -8.75
CA ILE A 194 -21.92 11.59 -8.49
C ILE A 194 -23.17 11.70 -9.38
N PRO A 195 -23.28 10.93 -10.46
CA PRO A 195 -24.52 10.83 -11.21
C PRO A 195 -25.56 10.04 -10.38
N ALA A 196 -26.80 10.51 -10.36
CA ALA A 196 -27.89 9.86 -9.63
C ALA A 196 -29.15 9.75 -10.50
N TYR A 197 -29.81 8.59 -10.47
CA TYR A 197 -31.12 8.38 -11.07
C TYR A 197 -31.93 7.40 -10.21
N ASN A 198 -32.89 7.94 -9.46
CA ASN A 198 -33.60 7.29 -8.36
C ASN A 198 -32.65 6.70 -7.29
N GLU A 199 -33.13 5.72 -6.53
CA GLU A 199 -32.35 4.95 -5.57
C GLU A 199 -31.75 5.82 -4.46
N LEU A 200 -32.56 6.77 -3.95
CA LEU A 200 -32.15 7.71 -2.90
C LEU A 200 -31.47 7.03 -1.70
N ALA A 201 -31.89 5.82 -1.30
CA ALA A 201 -31.27 5.10 -0.18
C ALA A 201 -29.79 4.79 -0.43
N TYR A 202 -29.41 4.43 -1.66
CA TYR A 202 -28.02 4.18 -2.05
C TYR A 202 -27.23 5.47 -2.14
N THR A 203 -27.80 6.49 -2.80
CA THR A 203 -27.17 7.82 -2.90
C THR A 203 -26.91 8.40 -1.51
N ALA A 204 -27.86 8.29 -0.59
CA ALA A 204 -27.71 8.72 0.80
C ALA A 204 -26.57 7.97 1.52
N ALA A 205 -26.48 6.65 1.35
CA ALA A 205 -25.40 5.85 1.93
C ALA A 205 -24.03 6.21 1.35
N CYS A 206 -23.94 6.50 0.05
CA CYS A 206 -22.74 7.00 -0.60
C CYS A 206 -22.29 8.33 0.03
N LEU A 207 -23.18 9.32 0.08
CA LEU A 207 -22.91 10.63 0.69
C LEU A 207 -22.54 10.51 2.17
N LYS A 208 -23.21 9.64 2.92
CA LYS A 208 -22.90 9.36 4.32
C LYS A 208 -21.52 8.71 4.48
N SER A 209 -21.13 7.81 3.59
CA SER A 209 -19.80 7.18 3.60
C SER A 209 -18.70 8.21 3.35
N ILE A 210 -18.92 9.19 2.46
CA ILE A 210 -17.99 10.31 2.21
C ILE A 210 -17.87 11.17 3.47
N ALA A 211 -19.00 11.57 4.07
CA ALA A 211 -19.00 12.40 5.29
C ALA A 211 -18.29 11.72 6.48
N ASN A 212 -18.39 10.40 6.58
CA ASN A 212 -17.79 9.61 7.66
C ASN A 212 -16.36 9.14 7.38
N SER A 213 -15.82 9.41 6.18
CA SER A 213 -14.48 9.01 5.77
C SER A 213 -13.58 10.24 5.73
N PRO A 214 -12.95 10.63 6.86
CA PRO A 214 -12.11 11.81 6.92
C PRO A 214 -10.93 11.69 5.95
N CYS A 215 -10.59 12.81 5.32
CA CYS A 215 -9.42 12.98 4.46
C CYS A 215 -8.81 14.36 4.66
N ASP A 216 -7.51 14.49 4.42
CA ASP A 216 -6.79 15.76 4.53
C ASP A 216 -6.99 16.63 3.28
N THR A 217 -7.26 15.99 2.14
CA THR A 217 -7.55 16.65 0.87
C THR A 217 -8.85 17.45 0.96
N ALA A 218 -8.80 18.74 0.62
CA ALA A 218 -9.98 19.57 0.46
C ALA A 218 -10.77 19.16 -0.81
N PHE A 219 -12.07 18.92 -0.69
CA PHE A 219 -12.92 18.53 -1.82
C PHE A 219 -14.28 19.23 -1.82
N GLU A 220 -15.01 19.06 -2.92
CA GLU A 220 -16.42 19.36 -3.03
C GLU A 220 -17.17 18.15 -3.60
N VAL A 221 -18.47 18.06 -3.30
CA VAL A 221 -19.34 17.00 -3.82
C VAL A 221 -20.41 17.63 -4.72
N ILE A 222 -20.49 17.13 -5.95
CA ILE A 222 -21.45 17.54 -6.96
C ILE A 222 -22.31 16.31 -7.28
N VAL A 223 -23.60 16.36 -6.94
CA VAL A 223 -24.56 15.33 -7.37
C VAL A 223 -25.32 15.85 -8.58
N VAL A 224 -25.34 15.05 -9.65
CA VAL A 224 -26.11 15.32 -10.86
C VAL A 224 -27.28 14.35 -10.92
N ASP A 225 -28.45 14.84 -10.53
CA ASP A 225 -29.72 14.12 -10.60
C ASP A 225 -30.26 14.11 -12.05
N ASP A 226 -30.36 12.93 -12.63
CA ASP A 226 -30.74 12.71 -14.02
C ASP A 226 -32.26 12.49 -14.18
N GLU A 227 -33.04 13.47 -13.70
CA GLU A 227 -34.50 13.43 -13.72
C GLU A 227 -35.10 12.30 -12.85
N SER A 228 -34.62 12.13 -11.60
CA SER A 228 -35.21 11.16 -10.68
C SER A 228 -36.69 11.43 -10.41
N SER A 229 -37.44 10.34 -10.27
CA SER A 229 -38.88 10.29 -10.03
C SER A 229 -39.27 9.99 -8.58
N ASP A 230 -38.32 9.52 -7.78
CA ASP A 230 -38.46 9.31 -6.33
C ASP A 230 -38.17 10.60 -5.54
N GLU A 231 -38.00 10.51 -4.22
CA GLU A 231 -37.74 11.67 -3.36
C GLU A 231 -36.34 12.30 -3.54
N THR A 232 -35.49 11.78 -4.45
CA THR A 232 -34.08 12.19 -4.59
C THR A 232 -33.89 13.70 -4.69
N ALA A 233 -34.60 14.38 -5.58
CA ALA A 233 -34.41 15.83 -5.75
C ALA A 233 -34.90 16.65 -4.57
N ALA A 234 -36.06 16.30 -4.03
CA ALA A 234 -36.61 17.01 -2.88
C ALA A 234 -35.67 16.88 -1.68
N THR A 235 -35.10 15.70 -1.46
CA THR A 235 -34.22 15.45 -0.31
C THR A 235 -32.80 16.02 -0.51
N LEU A 236 -32.16 15.78 -1.66
CA LEU A 236 -30.76 16.18 -1.85
C LEU A 236 -30.58 17.68 -2.09
N SER A 237 -31.58 18.39 -2.62
CA SER A 237 -31.51 19.84 -2.81
C SER A 237 -31.41 20.63 -1.50
N GLU A 238 -31.82 20.04 -0.37
CA GLU A 238 -31.76 20.66 0.96
C GLU A 238 -30.50 20.28 1.75
N LEU A 239 -29.63 19.40 1.21
CA LEU A 239 -28.45 18.91 1.93
C LEU A 239 -27.33 19.96 1.99
N GLU A 240 -26.97 20.39 3.19
CA GLU A 240 -25.89 21.37 3.39
C GLU A 240 -24.54 20.81 2.92
N GLY A 241 -23.77 21.65 2.22
CA GLY A 241 -22.45 21.30 1.67
C GLY A 241 -22.50 20.53 0.34
N LEU A 242 -23.68 20.11 -0.13
CA LEU A 242 -23.85 19.48 -1.43
C LEU A 242 -24.04 20.53 -2.54
N ARG A 243 -23.34 20.38 -3.66
CA ARG A 243 -23.70 21.05 -4.91
C ARG A 243 -24.64 20.15 -5.70
N PHE A 244 -25.93 20.47 -5.65
CA PHE A 244 -26.95 19.68 -6.33
C PHE A 244 -27.30 20.27 -7.71
N LEU A 245 -27.21 19.45 -8.76
CA LEU A 245 -27.60 19.78 -10.13
C LEU A 245 -28.69 18.81 -10.57
N ARG A 246 -29.80 19.29 -11.12
CA ARG A 246 -30.86 18.44 -11.69
C ARG A 246 -30.99 18.65 -13.19
N ASN A 247 -30.99 17.57 -13.96
CA ASN A 247 -31.26 17.59 -15.41
C ASN A 247 -32.76 17.80 -15.65
N GLU A 248 -33.10 18.53 -16.71
CA GLU A 248 -34.51 18.74 -17.12
C GLU A 248 -35.13 17.49 -17.75
N GLN A 249 -34.30 16.58 -18.27
CA GLN A 249 -34.67 15.33 -18.93
C GLN A 249 -33.61 14.28 -18.60
N ASN A 250 -33.99 13.00 -18.60
CA ASN A 250 -33.08 11.87 -18.46
C ASN A 250 -32.10 11.81 -19.65
N GLN A 251 -30.84 12.08 -19.36
CA GLN A 251 -29.75 12.24 -20.32
C GLN A 251 -28.75 11.07 -20.28
N GLY A 252 -28.87 10.18 -19.30
CA GLY A 252 -28.00 9.04 -19.07
C GLY A 252 -26.72 9.39 -18.30
N PHE A 253 -25.97 8.32 -17.97
CA PHE A 253 -24.74 8.39 -17.17
C PHE A 253 -23.70 9.35 -17.77
N ILE A 254 -23.37 9.16 -19.05
CA ILE A 254 -22.28 9.90 -19.72
C ILE A 254 -22.53 11.41 -19.69
N ARG A 255 -23.73 11.86 -20.07
CA ARG A 255 -24.08 13.28 -20.12
C ARG A 255 -24.16 13.89 -18.72
N SER A 256 -24.69 13.15 -17.75
CA SER A 256 -24.76 13.59 -16.35
C SER A 256 -23.37 13.78 -15.74
N CYS A 257 -22.46 12.83 -15.96
CA CYS A 257 -21.06 12.94 -15.56
C CYS A 257 -20.38 14.14 -16.23
N ASN A 258 -20.52 14.31 -17.55
CA ASN A 258 -19.93 15.43 -18.27
C ASN A 258 -20.45 16.79 -17.78
N ARG A 259 -21.76 16.90 -17.48
CA ARG A 259 -22.35 18.11 -16.91
C ARG A 259 -21.77 18.42 -15.52
N GLY A 260 -21.68 17.41 -14.66
CA GLY A 260 -21.07 17.57 -13.33
C GLY A 260 -19.61 18.02 -13.42
N ALA A 261 -18.85 17.44 -14.36
CA ALA A 261 -17.46 17.80 -14.60
C ALA A 261 -17.28 19.22 -15.16
N ALA A 262 -18.23 19.72 -15.96
CA ALA A 262 -18.20 21.10 -16.45
C ALA A 262 -18.34 22.13 -15.31
N GLU A 263 -18.97 21.74 -14.21
CA GLU A 263 -19.17 22.57 -13.01
C GLU A 263 -18.08 22.38 -11.94
N ALA A 264 -17.14 21.45 -12.16
CA ALA A 264 -16.06 21.12 -11.24
C ALA A 264 -15.05 22.28 -11.09
N ARG A 265 -14.59 22.52 -9.85
CA ARG A 265 -13.57 23.53 -9.52
C ARG A 265 -12.22 22.96 -9.10
N GLY A 266 -12.13 21.65 -8.86
CA GLY A 266 -10.92 20.99 -8.38
C GLY A 266 -9.85 20.84 -9.45
N ASP A 267 -8.60 20.69 -9.00
CA ASP A 267 -7.46 20.32 -9.84
C ASP A 267 -7.61 18.89 -10.40
N TYR A 268 -8.39 18.06 -9.72
CA TYR A 268 -8.79 16.73 -10.14
C TYR A 268 -10.31 16.59 -10.20
N VAL A 269 -10.79 15.86 -11.20
CA VAL A 269 -12.17 15.35 -11.25
C VAL A 269 -12.17 13.90 -10.80
N LEU A 270 -13.13 13.54 -9.94
CA LEU A 270 -13.33 12.18 -9.47
C LEU A 270 -14.78 11.77 -9.75
N PHE A 271 -14.97 10.71 -10.54
CA PHE A 271 -16.28 10.12 -10.77
C PHE A 271 -16.50 9.01 -9.74
N LEU A 272 -17.66 9.05 -9.08
CA LEU A 272 -18.06 8.09 -8.08
C LEU A 272 -19.54 7.73 -8.30
N ASN A 273 -19.84 6.45 -8.49
CA ASN A 273 -21.24 6.02 -8.65
C ASN A 273 -22.02 6.21 -7.34
N ASN A 274 -23.33 6.46 -7.45
CA ASN A 274 -24.21 6.68 -6.30
C ASN A 274 -24.45 5.43 -5.45
N ASP A 275 -24.17 4.24 -5.97
CA ASP A 275 -24.27 2.94 -5.30
C ASP A 275 -22.91 2.45 -4.78
N THR A 276 -22.08 3.37 -4.30
CA THR A 276 -20.76 3.09 -3.71
C THR A 276 -20.67 3.50 -2.25
N GLN A 277 -19.74 2.90 -1.51
CA GLN A 277 -19.35 3.35 -0.17
C GLN A 277 -17.83 3.37 -0.05
N VAL A 278 -17.32 4.55 0.29
CA VAL A 278 -15.87 4.80 0.45
C VAL A 278 -15.41 4.47 1.87
N GLN A 279 -14.10 4.29 2.05
CA GLN A 279 -13.46 3.96 3.33
C GLN A 279 -12.55 5.11 3.81
N PRO A 280 -12.21 5.20 5.12
CA PRO A 280 -11.32 6.24 5.62
C PRO A 280 -9.97 6.31 4.86
N GLY A 281 -9.50 7.51 4.54
CA GLY A 281 -8.24 7.73 3.82
C GLY A 281 -8.24 7.40 2.32
N TRP A 282 -9.39 7.01 1.75
CA TRP A 282 -9.51 6.61 0.34
C TRP A 282 -9.04 7.69 -0.64
N LEU A 283 -9.46 8.94 -0.43
CA LEU A 283 -9.23 10.06 -1.36
C LEU A 283 -7.75 10.47 -1.37
N ASP A 284 -7.15 10.63 -0.18
CA ASP A 284 -5.74 11.00 -0.04
C ASP A 284 -4.84 9.95 -0.69
N THR A 285 -5.14 8.67 -0.45
CA THR A 285 -4.40 7.54 -1.04
C THR A 285 -4.55 7.48 -2.56
N LEU A 286 -5.75 7.73 -3.08
CA LEU A 286 -6.00 7.78 -4.52
C LEU A 286 -5.15 8.88 -5.17
N LEU A 287 -5.17 10.09 -4.60
CA LEU A 287 -4.43 11.24 -5.13
C LEU A 287 -2.92 11.13 -4.99
N ALA A 288 -2.43 10.52 -3.90
CA ALA A 288 -1.00 10.29 -3.70
C ALA A 288 -0.38 9.49 -4.87
N THR A 289 -1.19 8.67 -5.56
CA THR A 289 -0.77 7.93 -6.77
C THR A 289 -0.29 8.88 -7.88
N PHE A 290 -0.92 10.05 -8.09
CA PHE A 290 -0.47 11.01 -9.10
C PHE A 290 0.85 11.70 -8.73
N GLU A 291 1.13 11.84 -7.43
CA GLU A 291 2.41 12.38 -6.95
C GLU A 291 3.53 11.35 -7.08
N GLN A 292 3.21 10.08 -6.81
CA GLN A 292 4.16 8.98 -6.87
C GLN A 292 4.46 8.49 -8.30
N TYR A 293 3.47 8.55 -9.19
CA TYR A 293 3.56 8.16 -10.60
C TYR A 293 3.17 9.37 -11.47
N PRO A 294 4.10 10.30 -11.77
CA PRO A 294 3.80 11.53 -12.51
C PRO A 294 3.24 11.32 -13.93
N GLU A 295 3.41 10.13 -14.50
CA GLU A 295 2.86 9.70 -15.78
C GLU A 295 1.41 9.23 -15.69
N ALA A 296 0.84 9.06 -14.49
CA ALA A 296 -0.55 8.70 -14.28
C ALA A 296 -1.49 9.77 -14.85
N GLY A 297 -2.41 9.34 -15.72
CA GLY A 297 -3.50 10.16 -16.25
C GLY A 297 -4.87 9.76 -15.72
N LEU A 298 -5.03 8.50 -15.30
CA LEU A 298 -6.25 7.98 -14.66
C LEU A 298 -5.86 7.04 -13.53
N VAL A 299 -6.49 7.21 -12.37
CA VAL A 299 -6.32 6.31 -11.22
C VAL A 299 -7.69 5.82 -10.75
N GLY A 300 -7.87 4.50 -10.71
CA GLY A 300 -9.07 3.84 -10.20
C GLY A 300 -8.87 3.21 -8.83
N ALA A 301 -9.98 3.08 -8.10
CA ALA A 301 -10.02 2.31 -6.85
C ALA A 301 -10.09 0.81 -7.12
N ARG A 302 -9.71 -0.01 -6.13
CA ARG A 302 -10.13 -1.41 -6.09
C ARG A 302 -11.59 -1.47 -5.63
N LEU A 303 -12.40 -2.25 -6.35
CA LEU A 303 -13.81 -2.41 -6.05
C LEU A 303 -14.08 -3.76 -5.39
N VAL A 304 -14.89 -3.76 -4.34
CA VAL A 304 -15.38 -4.98 -3.67
C VAL A 304 -16.90 -4.98 -3.62
N TYR A 305 -17.48 -6.17 -3.66
CA TYR A 305 -18.90 -6.35 -3.42
C TYR A 305 -19.23 -6.13 -1.93
N PRO A 306 -20.51 -5.87 -1.58
CA PRO A 306 -20.92 -5.70 -0.19
C PRO A 306 -20.62 -6.92 0.71
N ASP A 307 -20.53 -8.13 0.14
CA ASP A 307 -20.16 -9.34 0.88
C ASP A 307 -18.65 -9.46 1.17
N GLY A 308 -17.84 -8.51 0.67
CA GLY A 308 -16.40 -8.44 0.83
C GLY A 308 -15.61 -9.20 -0.25
N THR A 309 -16.27 -9.83 -1.23
CA THR A 309 -15.57 -10.46 -2.36
C THR A 309 -15.04 -9.41 -3.34
N LEU A 310 -13.94 -9.72 -4.03
CA LEU A 310 -13.34 -8.79 -4.98
C LEU A 310 -14.24 -8.65 -6.21
N GLN A 311 -14.55 -7.42 -6.60
CA GLN A 311 -15.27 -7.13 -7.84
C GLN A 311 -14.28 -6.82 -8.97
N GLU A 312 -13.30 -5.96 -8.70
CA GLU A 312 -12.33 -5.50 -9.67
C GLU A 312 -11.07 -4.95 -8.99
N CYS A 313 -9.89 -5.29 -9.49
CA CYS A 313 -8.63 -4.62 -9.19
C CYS A 313 -7.97 -4.15 -10.49
N GLY A 314 -8.65 -3.21 -11.16
CA GLY A 314 -8.41 -2.83 -12.55
C GLY A 314 -8.97 -3.86 -13.56
N GLY A 315 -9.07 -3.43 -14.81
CA GLY A 315 -9.59 -4.22 -15.92
C GLY A 315 -8.53 -4.50 -16.99
N MET A 316 -8.72 -5.61 -17.70
CA MET A 316 -7.96 -6.01 -18.89
C MET A 316 -8.84 -5.84 -20.13
N VAL A 317 -8.26 -5.39 -21.23
CA VAL A 317 -8.94 -5.34 -22.54
C VAL A 317 -8.23 -6.27 -23.51
N PHE A 318 -8.97 -7.12 -24.19
CA PHE A 318 -8.43 -8.09 -25.13
C PHE A 318 -8.43 -7.57 -26.57
N SER A 319 -7.75 -8.30 -27.45
CA SER A 319 -7.62 -7.96 -28.87
C SER A 319 -8.94 -7.93 -29.65
N ASP A 320 -9.98 -8.57 -29.13
CA ASP A 320 -11.35 -8.52 -29.68
C ASP A 320 -12.20 -7.41 -29.05
N GLY A 321 -11.60 -6.50 -28.26
CA GLY A 321 -12.27 -5.40 -27.59
C GLY A 321 -13.09 -5.81 -26.37
N SER A 322 -13.17 -7.09 -26.00
CA SER A 322 -13.82 -7.51 -24.77
C SER A 322 -13.01 -7.13 -23.53
N GLY A 323 -13.71 -6.83 -22.43
CA GLY A 323 -13.12 -6.46 -21.15
C GLY A 323 -13.26 -7.56 -20.10
N TRP A 324 -12.34 -7.58 -19.13
CA TRP A 324 -12.37 -8.48 -17.98
C TRP A 324 -11.95 -7.76 -16.70
N ASN A 325 -12.83 -7.75 -15.70
CA ASN A 325 -12.57 -7.20 -14.36
C ASN A 325 -11.65 -8.14 -13.57
N TYR A 326 -10.37 -7.77 -13.42
CA TYR A 326 -9.36 -8.65 -12.86
C TYR A 326 -9.62 -8.95 -11.39
N GLY A 327 -9.58 -10.24 -11.04
CA GLY A 327 -9.81 -10.74 -9.68
C GLY A 327 -11.28 -10.91 -9.27
N ARG A 328 -12.24 -10.75 -10.20
CA ARG A 328 -13.67 -10.89 -9.90
C ARG A 328 -13.99 -12.23 -9.22
N GLY A 329 -14.59 -12.17 -8.03
CA GLY A 329 -14.97 -13.33 -7.21
C GLY A 329 -13.83 -13.90 -6.35
N ASP A 330 -12.61 -13.37 -6.46
CA ASP A 330 -11.47 -13.80 -5.64
C ASP A 330 -11.43 -13.04 -4.30
N HIS A 331 -10.48 -13.42 -3.45
CA HIS A 331 -10.26 -12.79 -2.16
C HIS A 331 -9.44 -11.50 -2.32
N PRO A 332 -9.93 -10.33 -1.85
CA PRO A 332 -9.25 -9.05 -2.06
C PRO A 332 -7.88 -8.98 -1.37
N ASP A 333 -7.67 -9.70 -0.27
CA ASP A 333 -6.39 -9.71 0.46
C ASP A 333 -5.24 -10.49 -0.23
N ARG A 334 -5.46 -11.12 -1.40
CA ARG A 334 -4.35 -11.80 -2.11
C ARG A 334 -3.27 -10.79 -2.54
N PRO A 335 -1.97 -11.15 -2.46
CA PRO A 335 -0.84 -10.28 -2.79
C PRO A 335 -0.95 -9.54 -4.13
N GLU A 336 -1.50 -10.21 -5.14
CA GLU A 336 -1.67 -9.72 -6.51
C GLU A 336 -2.62 -8.52 -6.62
N TYR A 337 -3.47 -8.31 -5.61
CA TYR A 337 -4.46 -7.23 -5.56
C TYR A 337 -4.11 -6.15 -4.54
N GLN A 338 -2.86 -6.09 -4.09
CA GLN A 338 -2.42 -5.17 -3.03
C GLN A 338 -1.45 -4.11 -3.53
N ALA A 339 -0.73 -4.37 -4.63
CA ALA A 339 0.25 -3.44 -5.19
C ALA A 339 -0.38 -2.50 -6.22
N VAL A 340 0.07 -1.24 -6.24
CA VAL A 340 -0.27 -0.28 -7.31
C VAL A 340 0.21 -0.85 -8.64
N ARG A 341 -0.64 -0.78 -9.67
CA ARG A 341 -0.34 -1.42 -10.96
C ARG A 341 -0.90 -0.63 -12.13
N GLU A 342 -0.15 -0.59 -13.24
CA GLU A 342 -0.61 -0.12 -14.54
C GLU A 342 -1.63 -1.12 -15.13
N VAL A 343 -2.80 -0.65 -15.55
CA VAL A 343 -3.91 -1.48 -16.05
C VAL A 343 -4.47 -0.93 -17.37
N ASP A 344 -5.31 -1.70 -18.07
CA ASP A 344 -5.87 -1.23 -19.34
C ASP A 344 -6.97 -0.19 -19.14
N TYR A 345 -7.81 -0.40 -18.11
CA TYR A 345 -8.86 0.52 -17.68
C TYR A 345 -9.23 0.27 -16.21
N CYS A 346 -10.00 1.19 -15.64
CA CYS A 346 -10.70 1.01 -14.37
C CYS A 346 -12.16 1.36 -14.59
N SER A 347 -13.08 0.62 -13.97
CA SER A 347 -14.52 0.89 -14.06
C SER A 347 -14.85 2.30 -13.58
N GLY A 348 -15.76 2.99 -14.28
CA GLY A 348 -16.23 4.34 -13.95
C GLY A 348 -16.88 4.51 -12.56
N ALA A 349 -17.00 3.43 -11.78
CA ALA A 349 -17.56 3.43 -10.44
C ALA A 349 -16.74 4.25 -9.43
N CYS A 350 -15.41 4.31 -9.58
CA CYS A 350 -14.54 5.19 -8.79
C CYS A 350 -13.22 5.45 -9.52
N ILE A 351 -13.15 6.54 -10.29
CA ILE A 351 -11.95 6.94 -11.04
C ILE A 351 -11.65 8.43 -10.85
N ALA A 352 -10.37 8.79 -10.80
CA ALA A 352 -9.92 10.17 -10.78
C ALA A 352 -8.98 10.48 -11.94
N LEU A 353 -9.02 11.73 -12.41
CA LEU A 353 -8.15 12.28 -13.44
C LEU A 353 -7.78 13.73 -13.11
N PRO A 354 -6.62 14.24 -13.55
CA PRO A 354 -6.35 15.66 -13.57
C PRO A 354 -7.40 16.39 -14.41
N SER A 355 -7.97 17.48 -13.89
CA SER A 355 -9.04 18.23 -14.55
C SER A 355 -8.60 18.79 -15.92
N VAL A 356 -7.32 19.17 -16.03
CA VAL A 356 -6.73 19.62 -17.30
C VAL A 356 -6.76 18.51 -18.35
N LEU A 357 -6.32 17.29 -17.98
CA LEU A 357 -6.35 16.15 -18.89
C LEU A 357 -7.78 15.77 -19.27
N TRP A 358 -8.71 15.79 -18.30
CA TRP A 358 -10.14 15.55 -18.58
C TRP A 358 -10.69 16.50 -19.66
N GLN A 359 -10.37 17.79 -19.56
CA GLN A 359 -10.79 18.80 -20.53
C GLN A 359 -10.12 18.59 -21.90
N GLU A 360 -8.82 18.28 -21.92
CA GLU A 360 -8.07 17.97 -23.14
C GLU A 360 -8.65 16.76 -23.90
N LEU A 361 -9.09 15.74 -23.16
CA LEU A 361 -9.67 14.52 -23.74
C LEU A 361 -11.15 14.67 -24.16
N GLY A 362 -11.79 15.79 -23.82
CA GLY A 362 -13.19 16.06 -24.14
C GLY A 362 -14.20 15.28 -23.29
N GLY A 363 -13.79 14.79 -22.12
CA GLY A 363 -14.63 14.02 -21.19
C GLY A 363 -15.08 12.65 -21.71
N PHE A 364 -16.16 12.11 -21.13
CA PHE A 364 -16.75 10.86 -21.58
C PHE A 364 -17.36 11.03 -22.97
N ASP A 365 -17.09 10.08 -23.87
CA ASP A 365 -17.52 10.18 -25.25
C ASP A 365 -19.00 9.84 -25.41
N GLU A 366 -19.78 10.78 -25.92
CA GLU A 366 -21.21 10.57 -26.19
C GLU A 366 -21.47 9.55 -27.30
N HIS A 367 -20.45 9.11 -28.05
CA HIS A 367 -20.54 7.98 -28.96
C HIS A 367 -21.05 6.70 -28.29
N TYR A 368 -20.82 6.57 -26.98
CA TYR A 368 -21.26 5.43 -26.15
C TYR A 368 -22.53 5.73 -25.33
N ALA A 369 -23.20 6.86 -25.55
CA ALA A 369 -24.44 7.18 -24.86
C ALA A 369 -25.50 6.06 -24.97
N PRO A 370 -26.22 5.74 -23.87
CA PRO A 370 -26.21 6.42 -22.59
C PRO A 370 -25.16 5.94 -21.56
N ALA A 371 -24.56 4.74 -21.74
CA ALA A 371 -23.57 4.14 -20.84
C ALA A 371 -22.90 2.88 -21.45
N TYR A 372 -21.92 2.32 -20.73
CA TYR A 372 -20.99 1.23 -21.07
C TYR A 372 -19.96 1.57 -22.15
N TYR A 373 -18.70 1.18 -21.92
CA TYR A 373 -17.48 1.47 -22.69
C TYR A 373 -16.96 2.92 -22.62
N GLU A 374 -17.65 3.84 -21.95
CA GLU A 374 -17.15 5.20 -21.74
C GLU A 374 -15.86 5.26 -20.91
N ASP A 375 -15.75 4.40 -19.90
CA ASP A 375 -14.58 4.29 -19.03
C ASP A 375 -13.39 3.63 -19.75
N THR A 376 -13.67 2.59 -20.52
CA THR A 376 -12.70 1.86 -21.34
C THR A 376 -12.16 2.76 -22.46
N ASP A 377 -13.04 3.50 -23.15
CA ASP A 377 -12.64 4.49 -24.15
C ASP A 377 -11.83 5.63 -23.54
N LEU A 378 -12.25 6.16 -22.38
CA LEU A 378 -11.50 7.19 -21.67
C LEU A 378 -10.10 6.70 -21.30
N ALA A 379 -9.96 5.48 -20.79
CA ALA A 379 -8.68 4.88 -20.48
C ALA A 379 -7.77 4.75 -21.72
N PHE A 380 -8.34 4.37 -22.87
CA PHE A 380 -7.61 4.33 -24.14
C PHE A 380 -7.22 5.73 -24.64
N LYS A 381 -8.08 6.74 -24.46
CA LYS A 381 -7.75 8.15 -24.75
C LYS A 381 -6.59 8.65 -23.87
N VAL A 382 -6.62 8.38 -22.57
CA VAL A 382 -5.54 8.69 -21.63
C VAL A 382 -4.22 8.08 -22.12
N ARG A 383 -4.25 6.81 -22.52
CA ARG A 383 -3.08 6.11 -23.05
C ARG A 383 -2.59 6.68 -24.39
N ALA A 384 -3.51 7.02 -25.28
CA ALA A 384 -3.19 7.67 -26.56
C ALA A 384 -2.55 9.06 -26.37
N ALA A 385 -2.84 9.74 -25.25
CA ALA A 385 -2.19 10.98 -24.85
C ALA A 385 -0.81 10.79 -24.19
N GLY A 386 -0.26 9.55 -24.19
CA GLY A 386 1.05 9.24 -23.62
C GLY A 386 1.07 9.16 -22.09
N ARG A 387 -0.11 9.04 -21.46
CA ARG A 387 -0.27 8.85 -20.01
C ARG A 387 -0.61 7.40 -19.68
N LYS A 388 -0.55 7.05 -18.41
CA LYS A 388 -0.85 5.69 -17.92
C LYS A 388 -2.11 5.64 -17.08
N VAL A 389 -2.67 4.45 -16.97
CA VAL A 389 -3.84 4.15 -16.15
C VAL A 389 -3.41 3.24 -15.01
N TYR A 390 -3.74 3.59 -13.77
CA TYR A 390 -3.36 2.83 -12.59
C TYR A 390 -4.57 2.40 -11.77
N VAL A 391 -4.47 1.24 -11.14
CA VAL A 391 -5.31 0.89 -9.99
C VAL A 391 -4.52 1.15 -8.69
N GLN A 392 -5.17 1.76 -7.70
CA GLN A 392 -4.64 2.00 -6.36
C GLN A 392 -5.39 1.12 -5.34
N PRO A 393 -4.88 -0.08 -5.01
CA PRO A 393 -5.66 -1.03 -4.20
C PRO A 393 -5.80 -0.66 -2.73
N ALA A 394 -4.93 0.21 -2.21
CA ALA A 394 -5.09 0.76 -0.86
C ALA A 394 -6.33 1.67 -0.76
N THR A 395 -6.86 2.16 -1.89
CA THR A 395 -8.18 2.76 -2.00
C THR A 395 -9.20 1.68 -2.38
N THR A 396 -9.88 1.13 -1.39
CA THR A 396 -10.97 0.15 -1.60
C THR A 396 -12.34 0.81 -1.47
N VAL A 397 -13.19 0.60 -2.45
CA VAL A 397 -14.58 1.11 -2.49
C VAL A 397 -15.54 -0.07 -2.59
N VAL A 398 -16.57 -0.08 -1.74
CA VAL A 398 -17.66 -1.05 -1.83
C VAL A 398 -18.61 -0.58 -2.92
N HIS A 399 -18.98 -1.45 -3.86
CA HIS A 399 -19.87 -1.11 -4.97
C HIS A 399 -20.95 -2.18 -5.11
N PHE A 400 -22.22 -1.75 -5.14
CA PHE A 400 -23.37 -2.66 -5.06
C PHE A 400 -23.75 -3.28 -6.42
N GLU A 401 -23.29 -2.69 -7.53
CA GLU A 401 -23.45 -3.11 -8.93
C GLU A 401 -24.89 -3.38 -9.41
N GLY A 402 -25.31 -2.67 -10.45
CA GLY A 402 -26.54 -2.98 -11.17
C GLY A 402 -27.82 -2.53 -10.46
N ILE A 403 -27.71 -1.68 -9.45
CA ILE A 403 -28.83 -1.08 -8.72
C ILE A 403 -29.68 -0.19 -9.64
N SER A 404 -29.06 0.73 -10.38
CA SER A 404 -29.77 1.66 -11.28
C SER A 404 -29.94 1.17 -12.73
N SER A 405 -29.14 0.19 -13.16
CA SER A 405 -29.05 -0.23 -14.58
C SER A 405 -29.64 -1.61 -14.90
N GLY A 406 -30.10 -2.37 -13.90
CA GLY A 406 -30.65 -3.72 -14.06
C GLY A 406 -29.59 -4.80 -14.34
N THR A 407 -30.02 -6.07 -14.44
CA THR A 407 -29.14 -7.24 -14.62
C THR A 407 -29.26 -7.95 -15.97
N ASP A 408 -30.26 -7.60 -16.79
CA ASP A 408 -30.55 -8.26 -18.06
C ASP A 408 -29.76 -7.62 -19.23
N LEU A 409 -29.05 -8.44 -20.02
CA LEU A 409 -28.31 -7.98 -21.22
C LEU A 409 -29.21 -7.80 -22.45
N THR A 410 -30.45 -8.30 -22.40
CA THR A 410 -31.40 -8.28 -23.52
C THR A 410 -32.42 -7.14 -23.46
N SER A 411 -32.51 -6.44 -22.31
CA SER A 411 -33.35 -5.28 -22.10
C SER A 411 -32.66 -4.23 -21.21
N GLY A 412 -33.10 -2.97 -21.24
CA GLY A 412 -32.51 -1.89 -20.43
C GLY A 412 -31.12 -1.41 -20.90
N THR A 413 -30.39 -0.73 -20.01
CA THR A 413 -29.11 -0.06 -20.32
C THR A 413 -27.98 -1.07 -20.61
N LYS A 414 -28.03 -2.29 -20.06
CA LYS A 414 -26.98 -3.32 -20.22
C LYS A 414 -26.80 -3.84 -21.65
N ARG A 415 -27.82 -3.74 -22.53
CA ARG A 415 -27.69 -4.07 -23.97
C ARG A 415 -26.59 -3.26 -24.67
N TYR A 416 -26.30 -2.06 -24.16
CA TYR A 416 -25.28 -1.20 -24.73
C TYR A 416 -23.87 -1.76 -24.53
N GLN A 417 -23.64 -2.71 -23.63
CA GLN A 417 -22.36 -3.43 -23.56
C GLN A 417 -21.99 -4.12 -24.88
N VAL A 418 -22.96 -4.73 -25.57
CA VAL A 418 -22.70 -5.41 -26.85
C VAL A 418 -22.58 -4.38 -27.98
N ILE A 419 -23.51 -3.43 -28.05
CA ILE A 419 -23.54 -2.40 -29.11
C ILE A 419 -22.29 -1.51 -29.06
N ASN A 420 -21.90 -1.09 -27.86
CA ASN A 420 -20.76 -0.20 -27.67
C ASN A 420 -19.43 -0.93 -27.77
N ARG A 421 -19.38 -2.25 -27.51
CA ARG A 421 -18.19 -3.05 -27.81
C ARG A 421 -17.85 -2.97 -29.30
N GLU A 422 -18.81 -3.19 -30.20
CA GLU A 422 -18.56 -3.12 -31.64
C GLU A 422 -18.03 -1.73 -32.08
N LYS A 423 -18.60 -0.66 -31.51
CA LYS A 423 -18.11 0.72 -31.72
C LYS A 423 -16.67 0.90 -31.24
N PHE A 424 -16.37 0.40 -30.03
CA PHE A 424 -15.06 0.48 -29.41
C PHE A 424 -14.02 -0.32 -30.21
N GLU A 425 -14.36 -1.55 -30.62
CA GLU A 425 -13.56 -2.40 -31.50
C GLU A 425 -13.20 -1.67 -32.79
N GLN A 426 -14.18 -1.03 -33.45
CA GLN A 426 -13.95 -0.27 -34.68
C GLN A 426 -13.06 0.95 -34.47
N ARG A 427 -13.30 1.73 -33.41
CA ARG A 427 -12.54 2.95 -33.10
C ARG A 427 -11.08 2.65 -32.77
N TRP A 428 -10.85 1.62 -31.96
CA TRP A 428 -9.54 1.29 -31.40
C TRP A 428 -8.88 0.10 -32.09
N ALA A 429 -9.34 -0.29 -33.29
CA ALA A 429 -8.87 -1.47 -34.02
C ALA A 429 -7.33 -1.58 -34.10
N GLU A 430 -6.62 -0.47 -34.32
CA GLU A 430 -5.15 -0.48 -34.35
C GLU A 430 -4.52 -0.67 -32.96
N ALA A 431 -5.07 -0.04 -31.92
CA ALA A 431 -4.59 -0.20 -30.55
C ALA A 431 -4.85 -1.62 -30.02
N LEU A 432 -5.98 -2.22 -30.39
CA LEU A 432 -6.37 -3.57 -29.97
C LEU A 432 -5.47 -4.66 -30.53
N LYS A 433 -4.76 -4.43 -31.66
CA LYS A 433 -3.75 -5.38 -32.17
C LYS A 433 -2.60 -5.61 -31.20
N GLN A 434 -2.35 -4.67 -30.28
CA GLN A 434 -1.31 -4.78 -29.25
C GLN A 434 -1.84 -5.37 -27.95
N GLN A 435 -3.15 -5.61 -27.83
CA GLN A 435 -3.76 -6.21 -26.66
C GLN A 435 -3.65 -7.74 -26.68
N PRO A 436 -3.65 -8.40 -25.50
CA PRO A 436 -3.60 -9.85 -25.42
C PRO A 436 -4.85 -10.49 -26.02
N ALA A 437 -4.73 -11.74 -26.47
CA ALA A 437 -5.89 -12.52 -26.86
C ALA A 437 -6.81 -12.78 -25.64
N PRO A 438 -8.12 -12.98 -25.83
CA PRO A 438 -9.02 -13.37 -24.76
C PRO A 438 -8.54 -14.63 -24.03
N ILE A 439 -8.59 -14.58 -22.70
CA ILE A 439 -8.21 -15.72 -21.85
C ILE A 439 -9.16 -16.89 -22.14
N VAL A 440 -8.57 -18.03 -22.47
CA VAL A 440 -9.31 -19.25 -22.80
C VAL A 440 -9.68 -20.02 -21.54
N ASN A 441 -8.75 -20.10 -20.58
CA ASN A 441 -8.97 -20.80 -19.31
C ASN A 441 -8.82 -19.84 -18.10
N PRO A 442 -9.92 -19.36 -17.51
CA PRO A 442 -9.90 -18.52 -16.31
C PRO A 442 -9.16 -19.15 -15.12
N ASP A 443 -9.09 -20.48 -15.04
CA ASP A 443 -8.42 -21.20 -13.95
C ASP A 443 -6.89 -21.33 -14.17
N ASP A 444 -6.38 -21.03 -15.37
CA ASP A 444 -4.95 -20.96 -15.64
C ASP A 444 -4.40 -19.60 -15.19
N LEU A 445 -3.96 -19.54 -13.93
CA LEU A 445 -3.38 -18.32 -13.34
C LEU A 445 -2.16 -17.80 -14.11
N ALA A 446 -1.41 -18.66 -14.81
CA ALA A 446 -0.27 -18.21 -15.61
C ALA A 446 -0.75 -17.51 -16.88
N GLU A 447 -1.82 -17.99 -17.52
CA GLU A 447 -2.48 -17.30 -18.64
C GLU A 447 -3.02 -15.94 -18.20
N VAL A 448 -3.74 -15.89 -17.08
CA VAL A 448 -4.30 -14.65 -16.52
C VAL A 448 -3.19 -13.64 -16.22
N ARG A 449 -2.09 -14.05 -15.57
CA ARG A 449 -0.95 -13.16 -15.28
C ARG A 449 -0.28 -12.63 -16.55
N ARG A 450 -0.11 -13.47 -17.58
CA ARG A 450 0.46 -13.02 -18.87
C ARG A 450 -0.42 -11.97 -19.55
N ALA A 451 -1.74 -12.15 -19.54
CA ALA A 451 -2.67 -11.16 -20.09
C ALA A 451 -2.64 -9.85 -19.28
N ARG A 452 -2.68 -9.95 -17.95
CA ARG A 452 -2.60 -8.80 -17.03
C ARG A 452 -1.32 -7.99 -17.23
N ASP A 453 -0.19 -8.68 -17.40
CA ASP A 453 1.14 -8.09 -17.40
C ASP A 453 1.71 -7.83 -18.80
N HIS A 454 0.88 -7.87 -19.85
CA HIS A 454 1.32 -7.79 -21.25
C HIS A 454 2.08 -6.48 -21.62
N ARG A 455 2.05 -5.45 -20.75
CA ARG A 455 2.81 -4.20 -20.91
C ARG A 455 4.15 -4.17 -20.18
N LEU A 456 4.41 -5.15 -19.30
CA LEU A 456 5.65 -5.19 -18.52
C LEU A 456 6.81 -5.65 -19.41
N ALA A 457 8.01 -5.11 -19.13
CA ALA A 457 9.24 -5.56 -19.80
C ALA A 457 9.63 -6.99 -19.41
N GLY A 458 9.11 -7.49 -18.28
CA GLY A 458 9.31 -8.81 -17.73
C GLY A 458 9.01 -8.83 -16.24
N ARG A 459 8.84 -10.02 -15.66
CA ARG A 459 8.59 -10.21 -14.21
C ARG A 459 9.84 -10.67 -13.50
N ILE A 460 10.15 -10.01 -12.39
CA ILE A 460 11.33 -10.28 -11.56
C ILE A 460 10.87 -10.63 -10.15
N LEU A 461 11.25 -11.82 -9.67
CA LEU A 461 11.08 -12.20 -8.28
C LEU A 461 12.34 -11.84 -7.48
N ILE A 462 12.17 -11.20 -6.34
CA ILE A 462 13.26 -10.86 -5.42
C ILE A 462 13.01 -11.56 -4.09
N ILE A 463 14.03 -12.28 -3.62
CA ILE A 463 14.01 -13.01 -2.35
C ILE A 463 15.13 -12.50 -1.44
N ASP A 464 14.78 -12.10 -0.22
CA ASP A 464 15.74 -11.85 0.87
C ASP A 464 15.26 -12.51 2.17
N ALA A 465 16.10 -12.54 3.19
CA ALA A 465 15.80 -13.15 4.49
C ALA A 465 14.56 -12.55 5.17
N TYR A 466 14.35 -11.23 5.01
CA TYR A 466 13.28 -10.45 5.63
C TYR A 466 12.80 -9.35 4.68
N THR A 467 11.58 -8.86 4.88
CA THR A 467 11.13 -7.61 4.27
C THR A 467 12.08 -6.48 4.66
N PRO A 468 12.59 -5.67 3.71
CA PRO A 468 13.54 -4.62 4.01
C PRO A 468 12.93 -3.55 4.91
N GLU A 469 13.73 -3.07 5.87
CA GLU A 469 13.37 -2.00 6.83
C GLU A 469 14.38 -0.84 6.66
N PRO A 470 14.18 0.10 5.72
CA PRO A 470 15.19 1.08 5.31
C PRO A 470 15.65 2.06 6.41
N ASP A 471 14.88 2.21 7.48
CA ASP A 471 15.23 3.00 8.67
C ASP A 471 16.07 2.23 9.69
N GLN A 472 16.31 0.92 9.47
CA GLN A 472 17.08 0.06 10.38
C GLN A 472 18.48 -0.27 9.86
N ASP A 473 18.67 -0.43 8.55
CA ASP A 473 19.97 -0.81 7.97
C ASP A 473 20.15 -0.37 6.51
N SER A 474 21.42 -0.24 6.09
CA SER A 474 21.78 0.21 4.74
C SER A 474 21.52 -0.83 3.64
N GLY A 475 21.48 -2.12 3.99
CA GLY A 475 21.13 -3.19 3.04
C GLY A 475 19.67 -3.08 2.60
N SER A 476 18.79 -2.78 3.55
CA SER A 476 17.38 -2.50 3.30
C SER A 476 17.19 -1.26 2.41
N VAL A 477 17.93 -0.18 2.64
CA VAL A 477 17.90 1.01 1.75
C VAL A 477 18.28 0.64 0.31
N ARG A 478 19.35 -0.14 0.14
CA ARG A 478 19.77 -0.59 -1.19
C ARG A 478 18.71 -1.46 -1.86
N LEU A 479 18.15 -2.43 -1.14
CA LEU A 479 17.18 -3.38 -1.70
C LEU A 479 15.88 -2.67 -2.15
N VAL A 480 15.38 -1.71 -1.36
CA VAL A 480 14.22 -0.89 -1.76
C VAL A 480 14.52 -0.05 -3.00
N ASN A 481 15.70 0.56 -3.08
CA ASN A 481 16.08 1.33 -4.28
C ASN A 481 16.28 0.44 -5.51
N LEU A 482 16.80 -0.78 -5.35
CA LEU A 482 16.88 -1.75 -6.44
C LEU A 482 15.48 -2.07 -6.98
N MET A 483 14.53 -2.37 -6.10
CA MET A 483 13.13 -2.61 -6.49
C MET A 483 12.52 -1.41 -7.20
N ARG A 484 12.73 -0.20 -6.67
CA ARG A 484 12.28 1.05 -7.31
C ARG A 484 12.82 1.19 -8.72
N CYS A 485 14.13 1.03 -8.92
CA CYS A 485 14.73 1.13 -10.24
C CYS A 485 14.16 0.10 -11.22
N LEU A 486 13.89 -1.13 -10.77
CA LEU A 486 13.29 -2.16 -11.62
C LEU A 486 11.85 -1.82 -12.02
N VAL A 487 11.05 -1.27 -11.09
CA VAL A 487 9.70 -0.77 -11.39
C VAL A 487 9.76 0.40 -12.38
N GLU A 488 10.67 1.37 -12.18
CA GLU A 488 10.88 2.50 -13.09
C GLU A 488 11.33 2.08 -14.49
N LEU A 489 12.06 0.95 -14.60
CA LEU A 489 12.44 0.33 -15.87
C LEU A 489 11.30 -0.47 -16.53
N GLY A 490 10.10 -0.50 -15.92
CA GLY A 490 8.91 -1.15 -16.47
C GLY A 490 8.81 -2.65 -16.18
N HIS A 491 9.57 -3.17 -15.21
CA HIS A 491 9.45 -4.57 -14.79
C HIS A 491 8.36 -4.77 -13.73
N GLY A 492 7.69 -5.92 -13.78
CA GLY A 492 6.83 -6.40 -12.70
C GLY A 492 7.66 -6.97 -11.57
N VAL A 493 7.76 -6.27 -10.45
CA VAL A 493 8.58 -6.72 -9.33
C VAL A 493 7.72 -7.45 -8.30
N CYS A 494 8.10 -8.68 -7.99
CA CYS A 494 7.51 -9.48 -6.92
C CYS A 494 8.54 -9.67 -5.80
N PHE A 495 8.12 -9.56 -4.54
CA PHE A 495 8.99 -9.74 -3.39
C PHE A 495 8.49 -10.85 -2.47
N LEU A 496 9.40 -11.73 -2.06
CA LEU A 496 9.15 -12.78 -1.08
C LEU A 496 10.25 -12.78 -0.02
N ALA A 497 9.87 -12.48 1.22
CA ALA A 497 10.77 -12.72 2.35
C ALA A 497 10.84 -14.22 2.67
N ASP A 498 12.02 -14.77 2.96
CA ASP A 498 12.22 -16.18 3.33
C ASP A 498 11.40 -16.57 4.57
N ASN A 499 11.31 -15.63 5.53
CA ASN A 499 10.48 -15.80 6.72
C ASN A 499 8.97 -15.66 6.45
N ARG A 500 8.57 -15.15 5.27
CA ARG A 500 7.19 -15.01 4.76
C ARG A 500 6.27 -14.18 5.66
N ALA A 501 6.83 -13.32 6.49
CA ALA A 501 6.08 -12.51 7.43
C ALA A 501 5.59 -11.21 6.78
N TRP A 502 4.37 -10.82 7.10
CA TRP A 502 3.89 -9.46 6.88
C TRP A 502 4.62 -8.50 7.83
N ALA A 503 5.26 -7.47 7.29
CA ALA A 503 6.11 -6.54 8.05
C ALA A 503 5.44 -5.17 8.27
N GLY A 504 4.12 -5.13 8.38
CA GLY A 504 3.38 -3.89 8.66
C GLY A 504 3.61 -2.84 7.57
N ARG A 505 3.95 -1.61 7.98
CA ARG A 505 4.19 -0.47 7.08
C ARG A 505 5.20 -0.80 5.97
N TYR A 506 6.24 -1.58 6.24
CA TYR A 506 7.28 -1.85 5.24
C TYR A 506 6.73 -2.66 4.06
N THR A 507 5.78 -3.57 4.31
CA THR A 507 5.12 -4.30 3.22
C THR A 507 4.17 -3.38 2.44
N GLN A 508 3.48 -2.47 3.13
CA GLN A 508 2.60 -1.47 2.51
C GLN A 508 3.39 -0.47 1.67
N ASP A 509 4.55 -0.01 2.13
CA ASP A 509 5.42 0.92 1.41
C ASP A 509 5.93 0.29 0.10
N LEU A 510 6.26 -1.01 0.13
CA LEU A 510 6.62 -1.75 -1.08
C LEU A 510 5.42 -1.92 -2.04
N GLN A 511 4.24 -2.20 -1.52
CA GLN A 511 3.02 -2.31 -2.33
C GLN A 511 2.64 -0.96 -2.98
N ALA A 512 2.81 0.15 -2.26
CA ALA A 512 2.64 1.49 -2.79
C ALA A 512 3.67 1.78 -3.91
N LEU A 513 4.89 1.27 -3.77
CA LEU A 513 5.94 1.30 -4.82
C LEU A 513 5.62 0.41 -6.04
N GLY A 514 4.51 -0.35 -6.02
CA GLY A 514 4.13 -1.24 -7.11
C GLY A 514 4.78 -2.63 -7.03
N VAL A 515 5.35 -2.98 -5.87
CA VAL A 515 5.94 -4.30 -5.63
C VAL A 515 4.89 -5.27 -5.10
N GLU A 516 4.72 -6.39 -5.81
CA GLU A 516 3.83 -7.49 -5.41
C GLU A 516 4.45 -8.28 -4.25
N CYS A 517 4.06 -7.99 -3.01
CA CYS A 517 4.64 -8.63 -1.83
C CYS A 517 3.88 -9.89 -1.40
N TRP A 518 4.55 -11.04 -1.38
CA TRP A 518 4.00 -12.30 -0.91
C TRP A 518 4.34 -12.59 0.56
N TYR A 519 3.33 -12.99 1.33
CA TYR A 519 3.41 -13.23 2.77
C TYR A 519 2.35 -14.26 3.21
N ALA A 520 2.43 -14.76 4.45
CA ALA A 520 1.44 -15.68 4.99
C ALA A 520 0.04 -15.02 5.14
N PRO A 521 -1.06 -15.76 4.90
CA PRO A 521 -1.12 -17.19 4.58
C PRO A 521 -0.92 -17.53 3.10
N TRP A 522 -0.87 -16.52 2.22
CA TRP A 522 -0.81 -16.69 0.76
C TRP A 522 0.48 -17.38 0.29
N ALA A 523 1.59 -17.19 1.01
CA ALA A 523 2.83 -17.95 0.85
C ALA A 523 3.00 -18.98 1.99
N GLU A 524 2.07 -19.92 2.16
CA GLU A 524 2.07 -20.91 3.27
C GLU A 524 3.36 -21.75 3.32
N ASN A 525 3.98 -22.01 2.17
CA ASN A 525 5.33 -22.54 2.05
C ASN A 525 5.94 -22.15 0.70
N THR A 526 7.27 -22.22 0.59
CA THR A 526 8.02 -21.80 -0.60
C THR A 526 7.71 -22.68 -1.81
N GLU A 527 7.56 -23.99 -1.64
CA GLU A 527 7.26 -24.92 -2.73
C GLU A 527 5.89 -24.63 -3.37
N ALA A 528 4.85 -24.40 -2.57
CA ALA A 528 3.52 -24.05 -3.05
C ALA A 528 3.52 -22.71 -3.81
N PHE A 529 4.23 -21.71 -3.29
CA PHE A 529 4.39 -20.43 -3.99
C PHE A 529 5.07 -20.62 -5.36
N PHE A 530 6.18 -21.36 -5.43
CA PHE A 530 6.87 -21.61 -6.69
C PHE A 530 6.04 -22.47 -7.65
N ALA A 531 5.29 -23.45 -7.14
CA ALA A 531 4.38 -24.24 -7.96
C ALA A 531 3.28 -23.39 -8.61
N GLU A 532 2.81 -22.35 -7.91
CA GLU A 532 1.77 -21.46 -8.42
C GLU A 532 2.30 -20.36 -9.35
N ALA A 533 3.41 -19.70 -8.98
CA ALA A 533 3.88 -18.47 -9.61
C ALA A 533 5.22 -18.60 -10.33
N GLY A 534 5.97 -19.69 -10.12
CA GLY A 534 7.34 -19.85 -10.62
C GLY A 534 7.48 -19.71 -12.14
N SER A 535 6.50 -20.21 -12.90
CA SER A 535 6.48 -20.12 -14.35
C SER A 535 6.21 -18.72 -14.90
N SER A 536 5.83 -17.76 -14.03
CA SER A 536 5.54 -16.39 -14.43
C SER A 536 6.75 -15.45 -14.38
N PHE A 537 7.87 -15.89 -13.79
CA PHE A 537 9.05 -15.03 -13.64
C PHE A 537 10.05 -15.25 -14.77
N ASP A 538 10.62 -14.16 -15.29
CA ASP A 538 11.71 -14.16 -16.27
C ASP A 538 13.07 -14.12 -15.56
N GLN A 539 13.13 -13.56 -14.36
CA GLN A 539 14.34 -13.48 -13.55
C GLN A 539 14.03 -13.68 -12.07
N VAL A 540 14.95 -14.31 -11.34
CA VAL A 540 14.88 -14.43 -9.88
C VAL A 540 16.16 -13.93 -9.25
N ILE A 541 16.06 -12.85 -8.48
CA ILE A 541 17.15 -12.27 -7.71
C ILE A 541 17.07 -12.81 -6.28
N ILE A 542 18.11 -13.51 -5.81
CA ILE A 542 18.16 -13.98 -4.42
C ILE A 542 19.34 -13.35 -3.70
N SER A 543 19.03 -12.65 -2.62
CA SER A 543 20.01 -12.01 -1.75
C SER A 543 20.59 -13.01 -0.76
N ARG A 544 21.91 -12.91 -0.55
CA ARG A 544 22.69 -13.64 0.48
C ARG A 544 22.83 -15.14 0.23
N HIS A 545 24.06 -15.63 0.36
CA HIS A 545 24.38 -17.01 0.00
C HIS A 545 23.59 -18.06 0.82
N TYR A 546 23.29 -17.79 2.09
CA TYR A 546 22.62 -18.76 2.97
C TYR A 546 21.11 -18.85 2.72
N ILE A 547 20.53 -17.87 2.01
CA ILE A 547 19.15 -17.91 1.51
C ILE A 547 19.16 -18.62 0.16
N ALA A 548 19.99 -18.17 -0.79
CA ALA A 548 20.07 -18.70 -2.15
C ALA A 548 20.19 -20.24 -2.21
N CYS A 549 21.03 -20.84 -1.34
CA CYS A 549 21.20 -22.29 -1.25
C CYS A 549 19.89 -23.08 -1.02
N ASN A 550 18.84 -22.45 -0.47
CA ASN A 550 17.55 -23.09 -0.19
C ASN A 550 16.61 -23.10 -1.41
N TYR A 551 16.88 -22.28 -2.42
CA TYR A 551 15.97 -22.04 -3.54
C TYR A 551 16.45 -22.62 -4.87
N THR A 552 17.73 -22.95 -5.03
CA THR A 552 18.27 -23.41 -6.34
C THR A 552 17.47 -24.58 -6.93
N LYS A 553 17.10 -25.58 -6.12
CA LYS A 553 16.26 -26.69 -6.59
C LYS A 553 14.83 -26.30 -6.95
N LEU A 554 14.27 -25.32 -6.24
CA LEU A 554 12.92 -24.82 -6.54
C LEU A 554 12.93 -24.06 -7.87
N LEU A 555 13.98 -23.29 -8.15
CA LEU A 555 14.17 -22.62 -9.43
C LEU A 555 14.26 -23.63 -10.58
N GLU A 556 15.14 -24.64 -10.45
CA GLU A 556 15.28 -25.71 -11.45
C GLU A 556 13.96 -26.44 -11.75
N GLN A 557 13.11 -26.61 -10.73
CA GLN A 557 11.88 -27.38 -10.85
C GLN A 557 10.69 -26.55 -11.37
N TYR A 558 10.52 -25.32 -10.89
CA TYR A 558 9.30 -24.53 -11.07
C TYR A 558 9.48 -23.25 -11.87
N ALA A 559 10.72 -22.76 -12.00
CA ALA A 559 11.06 -21.59 -12.79
C ALA A 559 12.29 -21.84 -13.69
N PRO A 560 12.35 -22.96 -14.46
CA PRO A 560 13.53 -23.30 -15.27
C PRO A 560 13.79 -22.31 -16.41
N GLN A 561 12.81 -21.47 -16.74
CA GLN A 561 12.93 -20.41 -17.73
C GLN A 561 13.54 -19.13 -17.18
N ALA A 562 13.63 -18.98 -15.85
CA ALA A 562 14.03 -17.72 -15.23
C ALA A 562 15.55 -17.67 -15.02
N ASP A 563 16.18 -16.54 -15.35
CA ASP A 563 17.59 -16.32 -15.04
C ASP A 563 17.78 -16.18 -13.52
N PHE A 564 18.68 -16.98 -12.95
CA PHE A 564 19.04 -16.88 -11.54
C PHE A 564 20.13 -15.83 -11.34
N ILE A 565 19.76 -14.74 -10.67
CA ILE A 565 20.67 -13.65 -10.32
C ILE A 565 20.99 -13.73 -8.83
N PHE A 566 22.28 -13.89 -8.50
CA PHE A 566 22.72 -13.89 -7.12
C PHE A 566 23.11 -12.48 -6.67
N ASP A 567 22.42 -11.94 -5.67
CA ASP A 567 22.78 -10.66 -5.05
C ASP A 567 23.67 -10.91 -3.82
N THR A 568 24.94 -10.52 -3.94
CA THR A 568 25.91 -10.79 -2.87
C THR A 568 25.67 -9.96 -1.62
N VAL A 569 25.05 -8.77 -1.70
CA VAL A 569 24.92 -7.75 -0.63
C VAL A 569 26.28 -7.30 -0.03
N ASP A 570 27.09 -8.23 0.44
CA ASP A 570 28.51 -8.17 0.78
C ASP A 570 29.14 -9.57 0.61
N LEU A 571 30.46 -9.64 0.40
CA LEU A 571 31.16 -10.93 0.44
C LEU A 571 31.30 -11.39 1.90
N HIS A 572 30.35 -12.20 2.37
CA HIS A 572 30.24 -12.59 3.78
C HIS A 572 31.54 -13.25 4.28
N TYR A 573 32.18 -14.06 3.45
CA TYR A 573 33.41 -14.75 3.86
C TYR A 573 34.57 -13.79 4.11
N LEU A 574 34.66 -12.64 3.41
CA LEU A 574 35.72 -11.67 3.66
C LEU A 574 35.55 -11.00 5.02
N ARG A 575 34.30 -10.70 5.41
CA ARG A 575 33.99 -10.17 6.74
C ARG A 575 34.36 -11.18 7.83
N GLU A 576 33.99 -12.44 7.63
CA GLU A 576 34.29 -13.53 8.58
C GLU A 576 35.79 -13.87 8.64
N GLU A 577 36.51 -13.84 7.52
CA GLU A 577 37.97 -14.04 7.48
C GLU A 577 38.69 -12.95 8.29
N ARG A 578 38.33 -11.67 8.06
CA ARG A 578 38.87 -10.53 8.81
C ARG A 578 38.57 -10.62 10.30
N LEU A 579 37.35 -11.01 10.68
CA LEU A 579 37.00 -11.23 12.10
C LEU A 579 37.83 -12.36 12.72
N ALA A 580 38.03 -13.46 11.97
CA ALA A 580 38.83 -14.58 12.43
C ALA A 580 40.32 -14.24 12.59
N GLU A 581 40.84 -13.32 11.78
CA GLU A 581 42.19 -12.76 11.91
C GLU A 581 42.31 -11.88 13.15
N LEU A 582 41.35 -10.96 13.35
CA LEU A 582 41.30 -10.05 14.50
C LEU A 582 41.19 -10.79 15.83
N GLU A 583 40.32 -11.80 15.91
CA GLU A 583 40.13 -12.61 17.12
C GLU A 583 41.12 -13.77 17.25
N GLN A 584 41.99 -13.97 16.25
CA GLN A 584 42.93 -15.10 16.17
C GLN A 584 42.25 -16.48 16.37
N SER A 585 41.00 -16.61 15.93
CA SER A 585 40.16 -17.77 16.20
C SER A 585 40.19 -18.78 15.05
N THR A 586 40.72 -19.98 15.31
CA THR A 586 40.74 -21.10 14.34
C THR A 586 39.33 -21.58 13.99
N ALA A 587 38.39 -21.52 14.93
CA ALA A 587 37.01 -21.87 14.70
C ALA A 587 36.35 -20.90 13.71
N LEU A 588 36.55 -19.58 13.87
CA LEU A 588 36.04 -18.58 12.94
C LEU A 588 36.67 -18.73 11.55
N ARG A 589 37.97 -19.08 11.46
CA ARG A 589 38.61 -19.36 10.16
C ARG A 589 37.96 -20.54 9.43
N GLN A 590 37.51 -21.57 10.15
CA GLN A 590 36.80 -22.70 9.54
C GLN A 590 35.40 -22.30 9.06
N VAL A 591 34.69 -21.46 9.81
CA VAL A 591 33.40 -20.90 9.40
C VAL A 591 33.57 -20.09 8.12
N ALA A 592 34.51 -19.14 8.10
CA ALA A 592 34.78 -18.30 6.94
C ALA A 592 35.12 -19.11 5.68
N LYS A 593 35.91 -20.20 5.82
CA LYS A 593 36.18 -21.14 4.71
C LYS A 593 34.93 -21.84 4.19
N GLN A 594 33.99 -22.21 5.07
CA GLN A 594 32.73 -22.82 4.65
C GLN A 594 31.83 -21.80 3.96
N THR A 595 31.71 -20.59 4.52
CA THR A 595 30.99 -19.47 3.92
C THR A 595 31.54 -19.17 2.53
N ARG A 596 32.87 -19.10 2.38
CA ARG A 596 33.53 -18.89 1.09
C ARG A 596 33.15 -19.96 0.07
N ARG A 597 33.13 -21.24 0.47
CA ARG A 597 32.71 -22.34 -0.42
C ARG A 597 31.24 -22.21 -0.83
N SER A 598 30.36 -21.88 0.11
CA SER A 598 28.93 -21.71 -0.15
C SER A 598 28.66 -20.53 -1.08
N GLU A 599 29.25 -19.37 -0.79
CA GLU A 599 29.06 -18.14 -1.56
C GLU A 599 29.63 -18.27 -2.97
N LEU A 600 30.85 -18.81 -3.12
CA LEU A 600 31.42 -19.09 -4.45
C LEU A 600 30.65 -20.17 -5.21
N ALA A 601 29.97 -21.10 -4.52
CA ALA A 601 29.11 -22.06 -5.20
C ALA A 601 27.85 -21.39 -5.74
N MET A 602 27.24 -20.46 -5.01
CA MET A 602 26.11 -19.67 -5.51
C MET A 602 26.49 -18.78 -6.68
N ILE A 603 27.65 -18.09 -6.60
CA ILE A 603 28.18 -17.29 -7.71
C ILE A 603 28.37 -18.12 -8.98
N ARG A 604 28.82 -19.38 -8.87
CA ARG A 604 28.98 -20.27 -10.03
C ARG A 604 27.67 -20.85 -10.55
N ALA A 605 26.67 -20.95 -9.69
CA ALA A 605 25.36 -21.50 -10.04
C ALA A 605 24.44 -20.44 -10.67
N ALA A 606 24.70 -19.16 -10.40
CA ALA A 606 23.94 -18.04 -10.93
C ALA A 606 24.36 -17.67 -12.35
N ASP A 607 23.38 -17.26 -13.16
CA ASP A 607 23.58 -16.73 -14.51
C ASP A 607 24.24 -15.34 -14.48
N ALA A 608 23.93 -14.56 -13.44
CA ALA A 608 24.59 -13.31 -13.14
C ALA A 608 24.78 -13.11 -11.63
N THR A 609 25.77 -12.32 -11.24
CA THR A 609 26.00 -11.93 -9.84
C THR A 609 26.06 -10.42 -9.72
N LEU A 610 25.22 -9.85 -8.85
CA LEU A 610 25.29 -8.46 -8.45
C LEU A 610 26.31 -8.30 -7.33
N VAL A 611 27.33 -7.49 -7.57
CA VAL A 611 28.40 -7.19 -6.62
C VAL A 611 28.26 -5.76 -6.12
N VAL A 612 28.27 -5.60 -4.81
CA VAL A 612 28.28 -4.29 -4.16
C VAL A 612 29.73 -3.91 -3.94
N SER A 613 30.19 -2.86 -4.62
CA SER A 613 31.56 -2.31 -4.52
C SER A 613 31.70 -1.32 -3.37
#